data_AF-A0A423V8P2-F1
#
_entry.id   AF-A0A423V8P2-F1
#
_cell.length_a   1.000
_cell.length_b   1.000
_cell.length_c   1.000
_cell.angle_alpha   90.00
_cell.angle_beta   90.00
_cell.angle_gamma   90.00
#
_symmetry.space_group_name_H-M   'P 1'
#
loop_
_entity.id
_entity.type
_entity.pdbx_description
1 polymer ?
#
loop_
_entity_poly.entity_id
_entity_poly.type
_entity_poly.pdbx_seq_one_letter_code
_entity_poly.pdbx_strand_id
1 'polypeptide(L)'
;MNFAPVRTVRNFFHDLRNAPEAQYITSAAAPTQFPSQESLTAPGKVVFLGSSKSLSRNLSIESDVEKIQAQEAPHPPGRTTKKKLNLLDAVVKAAGSRWTLGFVLLLLVVWGVLGAIFGPTDTWQVILQDVSSIQAYTSATLLMRQQKNNTRSLIGRICGLISRSESNERMVGSLTMEQRANLRTSTHRMRAEVIDSLHQKEDLIDKAANGVAKATGSLISSAIYWAGIIVWVAWGVPLHFSDTWQLYVNTATALEITFVTVFLQNIRSQHDKHLEKTVQGIEQLDTEIEMQLRLMTGDVTPNPTVTSQPAKLTKWEKGIDVYAFIIGGSIGIVISAVVFAVWLVVGDPMDFDDNWFLIIGTYTGLIGFIDGFILKNVDARETKMANMHFEKLVSQDSKIFSLIGIELPASTVPLKTSLNMRISKTIGKWVESTCASYAAVGTVAALIVVASAMRWTETGQLLCNTPTMIVEGFLLITLLQAHNMADHKRRMTYEDILNRRLVLDKHLAVGRKSSVSDDSTLGEKDEFVIHTDHINM
;
A
#
# COMPACT_ATOMS: atom_id res chain seq x y z
N MET A 1 -10.96 35.91 1.03
CA MET A 1 -10.47 34.69 0.35
C MET A 1 -10.38 34.99 -1.14
N ASN A 2 -9.19 35.34 -1.64
CA ASN A 2 -8.97 35.56 -3.09
C ASN A 2 -8.64 34.21 -3.75
N PHE A 3 -9.65 33.47 -4.18
CA PHE A 3 -9.45 32.36 -5.12
C PHE A 3 -9.26 32.98 -6.50
N ALA A 4 -8.05 32.87 -7.06
CA ALA A 4 -7.77 33.20 -8.45
C ALA A 4 -7.90 31.92 -9.30
N PRO A 5 -9.08 31.59 -9.84
CA PRO A 5 -9.33 30.31 -10.52
C PRO A 5 -8.39 30.06 -11.71
N VAL A 6 -7.97 31.13 -12.41
CA VAL A 6 -7.10 31.04 -13.59
C VAL A 6 -5.69 30.53 -13.26
N ARG A 7 -5.14 30.88 -12.09
CA ARG A 7 -3.82 30.40 -11.66
C ARG A 7 -3.88 28.93 -11.25
N THR A 8 -5.00 28.50 -10.66
CA THR A 8 -5.27 27.11 -10.28
C THR A 8 -5.45 26.21 -11.51
N VAL A 9 -6.17 26.67 -12.53
CA VAL A 9 -6.37 25.91 -13.78
C VAL A 9 -5.07 25.77 -14.59
N ARG A 10 -4.26 26.82 -14.67
CA ARG A 10 -2.94 26.75 -15.35
C ARG A 10 -1.99 25.78 -14.63
N ASN A 11 -1.93 25.84 -13.31
CA ASN A 11 -1.15 24.90 -12.51
C ASN A 11 -1.66 23.47 -12.70
N PHE A 12 -2.98 23.28 -12.80
CA PHE A 12 -3.56 21.97 -13.07
C PHE A 12 -3.13 21.40 -14.43
N PHE A 13 -3.23 22.14 -15.53
CA PHE A 13 -2.79 21.64 -16.84
C PHE A 13 -1.27 21.40 -16.91
N HIS A 14 -0.49 22.20 -16.19
CA HIS A 14 0.94 21.97 -16.00
C HIS A 14 1.21 20.66 -15.25
N ASP A 15 0.53 20.44 -14.13
CA ASP A 15 0.65 19.23 -13.32
C ASP A 15 0.14 18.00 -14.09
N LEU A 16 -0.92 18.15 -14.89
CA LEU A 16 -1.46 17.09 -15.75
C LEU A 16 -0.45 16.66 -16.82
N ARG A 17 0.19 17.63 -17.49
CA ARG A 17 1.22 17.36 -18.50
C ARG A 17 2.44 16.65 -17.91
N ASN A 18 2.80 17.00 -16.68
CA ASN A 18 3.97 16.46 -16.00
C ASN A 18 3.65 15.27 -15.09
N ALA A 19 2.38 14.93 -14.87
CA ALA A 19 1.95 13.86 -13.98
C ALA A 19 2.64 12.51 -14.26
N PRO A 20 2.80 12.07 -15.52
CA PRO A 20 3.47 10.81 -15.82
C PRO A 20 4.93 10.79 -15.37
N GLU A 21 5.64 11.91 -15.44
CA GLU A 21 7.05 11.98 -15.05
C GLU A 21 7.18 12.25 -13.54
N ALA A 22 6.33 13.12 -12.99
CA ALA A 22 6.32 13.47 -11.57
C ALA A 22 5.86 12.34 -10.64
N GLN A 23 5.12 11.35 -11.14
CA GLN A 23 4.70 10.18 -10.35
C GLN A 23 5.88 9.27 -9.98
N TYR A 24 6.91 9.24 -10.83
CA TYR A 24 8.03 8.29 -10.73
C TYR A 24 9.36 8.94 -10.33
N ILE A 25 9.44 10.27 -10.42
CA ILE A 25 10.60 11.04 -9.95
C ILE A 25 10.41 11.33 -8.47
N THR A 26 11.27 10.75 -7.64
CA THR A 26 11.40 11.10 -6.22
C THR A 26 12.87 11.27 -5.91
N SER A 27 13.22 12.38 -5.27
CA SER A 27 14.55 12.63 -4.74
C SER A 27 14.44 12.68 -3.23
N ALA A 28 15.24 11.85 -2.55
CA ALA A 28 15.31 11.83 -1.11
C ALA A 28 16.78 11.85 -0.68
N ALA A 29 17.12 12.80 0.19
CA ALA A 29 18.31 12.74 1.02
C ALA A 29 17.84 12.37 2.43
N ALA A 30 18.50 11.39 3.03
CA ALA A 30 18.22 11.04 4.40
C ALA A 30 18.62 12.19 5.34
N PRO A 31 17.79 12.58 6.33
CA PRO A 31 18.16 13.56 7.34
C PRO A 31 19.48 13.17 8.02
N THR A 32 20.50 14.01 7.84
CA THR A 32 21.84 13.81 8.39
C THR A 32 21.83 14.01 9.90
N GLN A 33 22.39 13.04 10.61
CA GLN A 33 22.63 13.18 12.05
C GLN A 33 23.98 13.86 12.24
N PHE A 34 24.00 15.01 12.93
CA PHE A 34 25.25 15.63 13.35
C PHE A 34 25.47 15.34 14.84
N PRO A 35 26.62 14.79 15.24
CA PRO A 35 26.95 14.71 16.65
C PRO A 35 27.03 16.13 17.23
N SER A 36 26.32 16.37 18.34
CA SER A 36 26.38 17.66 19.05
C SER A 36 27.81 17.97 19.51
N GLN A 37 28.23 19.23 19.48
CA GLN A 37 29.59 19.63 19.89
C GLN A 37 29.94 19.18 21.33
N GLU A 38 28.96 19.05 22.23
CA GLU A 38 29.15 18.52 23.59
C GLU A 38 29.49 17.02 23.64
N SER A 39 29.02 16.23 22.66
CA SER A 39 29.27 14.77 22.59
C SER A 39 30.68 14.41 22.15
N LEU A 40 31.47 15.38 21.68
CA LEU A 40 32.88 15.20 21.34
C LEU A 40 33.80 15.28 22.58
N THR A 41 33.30 15.70 23.76
CA THR A 41 34.15 15.97 24.94
C THR A 41 33.69 15.40 26.28
N ALA A 42 32.59 14.64 26.40
CA ALA A 42 32.23 14.00 27.68
C ALA A 42 31.43 12.70 27.52
N PRO A 43 31.64 11.68 28.38
CA PRO A 43 30.88 10.44 28.32
C PRO A 43 29.51 10.59 28.99
N GLY A 44 28.44 10.29 28.25
CA GLY A 44 27.21 9.72 28.80
C GLY A 44 26.03 10.67 29.07
N LYS A 45 25.04 10.66 28.18
CA LYS A 45 23.64 10.27 28.48
C LYS A 45 22.79 10.44 27.22
N VAL A 46 22.37 9.34 26.61
CA VAL A 46 21.22 9.35 25.70
C VAL A 46 19.97 9.14 26.56
N VAL A 47 19.15 10.17 26.68
CA VAL A 47 17.85 10.10 27.37
C VAL A 47 16.87 9.38 26.46
N PHE A 48 16.41 8.21 26.88
CA PHE A 48 15.27 7.53 26.28
C PHE A 48 13.98 8.26 26.68
N LEU A 49 13.26 8.82 25.70
CA LEU A 49 11.87 9.23 25.88
C LEU A 49 10.98 7.99 25.86
N GLY A 50 10.84 7.37 27.03
CA GLY A 50 9.87 6.31 27.28
C GLY A 50 8.45 6.85 27.21
N SER A 51 7.63 6.25 26.35
CA SER A 51 6.18 6.40 26.36
C SER A 51 5.60 5.65 27.57
N SER A 52 5.11 6.37 28.59
CA SER A 52 3.82 6.04 29.25
C SER A 52 3.38 7.13 30.22
N LYS A 53 2.06 7.19 30.39
CA LYS A 53 1.27 8.11 31.21
C LYS A 53 1.63 8.07 32.71
N SER A 54 1.32 9.19 33.35
CA SER A 54 1.15 9.45 34.80
C SER A 54 2.36 10.03 35.53
N LEU A 55 2.41 11.36 35.57
CA LEU A 55 2.94 12.07 36.73
C LEU A 55 2.34 13.47 36.80
N SER A 56 1.12 13.52 37.33
CA SER A 56 0.56 14.72 37.95
C SER A 56 1.04 14.76 39.40
N ARG A 57 1.94 15.69 39.73
CA ARG A 57 1.88 16.60 40.91
C ARG A 57 3.25 17.21 41.20
N ASN A 58 3.24 18.54 41.16
CA ASN A 58 4.00 19.46 42.01
C ASN A 58 5.53 19.32 42.01
N LEU A 59 6.20 20.14 41.20
CA LEU A 59 7.34 20.90 41.69
C LEU A 59 7.39 22.26 40.98
N SER A 60 7.16 23.31 41.76
CA SER A 60 7.16 24.71 41.36
C SER A 60 8.59 25.25 41.27
N ILE A 61 9.18 25.21 40.08
CA ILE A 61 10.36 26.02 39.72
C ILE A 61 10.19 26.44 38.26
N GLU A 62 9.22 27.32 38.01
CA GLU A 62 8.94 27.83 36.67
C GLU A 62 8.63 29.32 36.81
N SER A 63 9.68 30.15 36.82
CA SER A 63 9.55 31.61 36.58
C SER A 63 10.87 32.31 36.24
N ASP A 64 12.05 31.72 36.48
CA ASP A 64 13.33 32.43 36.29
C ASP A 64 14.24 31.91 35.16
N VAL A 65 13.90 30.81 34.47
CA VAL A 65 14.72 30.28 33.35
C VAL A 65 14.28 30.81 31.99
N GLU A 66 13.05 31.31 31.88
CA GLU A 66 12.43 31.71 30.60
C GLU A 66 12.96 33.04 30.03
N LYS A 67 13.80 33.78 30.77
CA LYS A 67 14.31 35.10 30.35
C LYS A 67 15.78 35.13 29.88
N ILE A 68 16.54 34.04 29.99
CA ILE A 68 17.98 34.05 29.64
C ILE A 68 18.30 33.29 28.32
N GLN A 69 17.38 32.47 27.79
CA GLN A 69 17.61 31.71 26.53
C GLN A 69 16.92 32.30 25.28
N ALA A 70 16.70 33.62 25.24
CA ALA A 70 16.05 34.28 24.11
C ALA A 70 17.01 34.83 23.03
N GLN A 71 18.33 34.63 23.15
CA GLN A 71 19.29 35.12 22.15
C GLN A 71 20.38 34.07 21.88
N GLU A 72 20.45 33.64 20.62
CA GLU A 72 21.51 32.84 19.98
C GLU A 72 21.62 31.34 20.34
N ALA A 73 20.77 30.51 19.71
CA ALA A 73 21.05 29.09 19.47
C ALA A 73 20.34 28.57 18.20
N PRO A 74 20.96 27.67 17.40
CA PRO A 74 20.37 27.10 16.18
C PRO A 74 19.17 26.20 16.49
N HIS A 75 18.19 26.23 15.59
CA HIS A 75 16.90 25.56 15.72
C HIS A 75 16.97 24.07 16.16
N PRO A 76 16.16 23.65 17.15
CA PRO A 76 16.00 22.24 17.53
C PRO A 76 15.27 21.44 16.43
N PRO A 77 15.40 20.09 16.43
CA PRO A 77 14.90 19.25 15.35
C PRO A 77 13.39 19.45 15.16
N GLY A 78 12.99 19.54 13.89
CA GLY A 78 11.66 19.91 13.46
C GLY A 78 10.58 19.23 14.30
N ARG A 79 9.84 20.05 15.05
CA ARG A 79 8.46 19.75 15.43
C ARG A 79 7.79 19.17 14.19
N THR A 80 7.34 17.93 14.26
CA THR A 80 6.39 17.39 13.30
C THR A 80 5.22 18.36 13.24
N THR A 81 5.20 19.22 12.22
CA THR A 81 4.01 20.00 11.88
C THR A 81 2.89 18.98 11.85
N LYS A 82 1.93 19.09 12.79
CA LYS A 82 0.74 18.23 12.81
C LYS A 82 0.19 18.24 11.39
N LYS A 83 0.40 17.16 10.64
CA LYS A 83 -0.13 17.00 9.28
C LYS A 83 -1.62 17.29 9.44
N LYS A 84 -2.13 18.33 8.77
CA LYS A 84 -3.58 18.54 8.68
C LYS A 84 -4.17 17.21 8.24
N LEU A 85 -5.09 16.63 9.03
CA LEU A 85 -5.79 15.43 8.61
C LEU A 85 -6.48 15.77 7.29
N ASN A 86 -6.00 15.21 6.19
CA ASN A 86 -6.74 15.29 4.95
C ASN A 86 -7.99 14.43 5.16
N LEU A 87 -9.17 15.02 4.96
CA LEU A 87 -10.46 14.31 5.05
C LEU A 87 -10.43 12.98 4.26
N LEU A 88 -9.77 12.99 3.10
CA LEU A 88 -9.62 11.82 2.24
C LEU A 88 -8.79 10.69 2.88
N ASP A 89 -7.74 11.02 3.64
CA ASP A 89 -6.94 10.01 4.35
C ASP A 89 -7.74 9.38 5.50
N ALA A 90 -8.64 10.16 6.12
CA ALA A 90 -9.58 9.65 7.12
C ALA A 90 -10.61 8.70 6.50
N VAL A 91 -11.17 9.03 5.33
CA VAL A 91 -12.11 8.17 4.58
C VAL A 91 -11.43 6.86 4.18
N VAL A 92 -10.22 6.93 3.64
CA VAL A 92 -9.38 5.77 3.32
C VAL A 92 -9.17 4.87 4.54
N LYS A 93 -8.81 5.46 5.68
CA LYS A 93 -8.58 4.72 6.93
C LYS A 93 -9.85 4.11 7.49
N ALA A 94 -10.99 4.80 7.33
CA ALA A 94 -12.29 4.29 7.73
C ALA A 94 -12.71 3.11 6.86
N ALA A 95 -12.59 3.21 5.53
CA ALA A 95 -12.94 2.15 4.59
C ALA A 95 -12.22 0.82 4.89
N GLY A 96 -10.91 0.88 5.18
CA GLY A 96 -10.12 -0.29 5.57
C GLY A 96 -10.21 -0.67 7.05
N SER A 97 -11.21 -0.19 7.80
CA SER A 97 -11.36 -0.50 9.22
C SER A 97 -12.11 -1.81 9.46
N ARG A 98 -11.83 -2.48 10.58
CA ARG A 98 -12.55 -3.69 11.00
C ARG A 98 -14.04 -3.43 11.24
N TRP A 99 -14.38 -2.22 11.67
CA TRP A 99 -15.76 -1.79 11.88
C TRP A 99 -16.53 -1.68 10.57
N THR A 100 -15.91 -1.12 9.54
CA THR A 100 -16.51 -1.06 8.18
C THR A 100 -16.68 -2.46 7.61
N LEU A 101 -15.69 -3.34 7.78
CA LEU A 101 -15.82 -4.75 7.39
C LEU A 101 -17.04 -5.40 8.06
N GLY A 102 -17.14 -5.33 9.38
CA GLY A 102 -18.26 -5.90 10.13
C GLY A 102 -19.62 -5.28 9.76
N PHE A 103 -19.65 -3.97 9.53
CA PHE A 103 -20.86 -3.26 9.13
C PHE A 103 -21.36 -3.66 7.74
N VAL A 104 -20.47 -3.72 6.74
CA VAL A 104 -20.84 -4.14 5.38
C VAL A 104 -21.30 -5.59 5.37
N LEU A 105 -20.62 -6.48 6.10
CA LEU A 105 -21.04 -7.88 6.22
C LEU A 105 -22.42 -7.99 6.89
N LEU A 106 -22.68 -7.20 7.92
CA LEU A 106 -24.01 -7.13 8.56
C LEU A 106 -25.07 -6.68 7.56
N LEU A 107 -24.81 -5.63 6.77
CA LEU A 107 -25.75 -5.14 5.76
C LEU A 107 -26.05 -6.20 4.70
N LEU A 108 -25.05 -6.94 4.22
CA LEU A 108 -25.25 -8.02 3.25
C LEU A 108 -26.10 -9.16 3.84
N VAL A 109 -25.89 -9.51 5.11
CA VAL A 109 -26.71 -10.52 5.81
C VAL A 109 -28.14 -10.03 5.99
N VAL A 110 -28.32 -8.79 6.45
CA VAL A 110 -29.65 -8.17 6.61
C VAL A 110 -30.39 -8.13 5.27
N TRP A 111 -29.72 -7.71 4.21
CA TRP A 111 -30.28 -7.73 2.86
C TRP A 111 -30.69 -9.16 2.44
N GLY A 112 -29.83 -10.15 2.62
CA GLY A 112 -30.18 -11.54 2.28
C GLY A 112 -31.40 -12.07 3.05
N VAL A 113 -31.50 -11.76 4.35
CA VAL A 113 -32.64 -12.16 5.20
C VAL A 113 -33.92 -11.45 4.79
N LEU A 114 -33.86 -10.13 4.55
CA LEU A 114 -35.03 -9.36 4.11
C LEU A 114 -35.53 -9.84 2.74
N GLY A 115 -34.62 -10.11 1.80
CA GLY A 115 -34.99 -10.68 0.49
C GLY A 115 -35.68 -12.04 0.60
N ALA A 116 -35.24 -12.90 1.54
CA ALA A 116 -35.88 -14.18 1.79
C ALA A 116 -37.28 -14.05 2.41
N ILE A 117 -37.53 -13.01 3.22
CA ILE A 117 -38.82 -12.77 3.88
C ILE A 117 -39.82 -12.09 2.93
N PHE A 118 -39.38 -11.05 2.21
CA PHE A 118 -40.26 -10.20 1.40
C PHE A 118 -40.36 -10.64 -0.08
N GLY A 119 -39.52 -11.59 -0.50
CA GLY A 119 -39.45 -12.08 -1.87
C GLY A 119 -38.39 -11.32 -2.70
N PRO A 120 -37.49 -12.02 -3.43
CA PRO A 120 -36.42 -11.41 -4.20
C PRO A 120 -36.95 -10.86 -5.54
N THR A 121 -37.72 -9.76 -5.48
CA THR A 121 -38.22 -9.07 -6.68
C THR A 121 -37.07 -8.53 -7.53
N ASP A 122 -37.35 -8.17 -8.78
CA ASP A 122 -36.33 -7.60 -9.67
C ASP A 122 -35.80 -6.28 -9.12
N THR A 123 -36.66 -5.39 -8.61
CA THR A 123 -36.25 -4.17 -7.91
C THR A 123 -35.38 -4.46 -6.67
N TRP A 124 -35.66 -5.53 -5.91
CA TRP A 124 -34.84 -5.91 -4.74
C TRP A 124 -33.40 -6.27 -5.14
N GLN A 125 -33.25 -6.95 -6.27
CA GLN A 125 -31.98 -7.36 -6.84
C GLN A 125 -31.20 -6.17 -7.42
N VAL A 126 -31.86 -5.32 -8.20
CA VAL A 126 -31.29 -4.12 -8.82
C VAL A 126 -30.74 -3.16 -7.77
N ILE A 127 -31.42 -2.98 -6.63
CA ILE A 127 -30.92 -2.11 -5.55
C ILE A 127 -29.54 -2.57 -5.03
N LEU A 128 -29.34 -3.88 -4.81
CA LEU A 128 -28.03 -4.36 -4.36
C LEU A 128 -26.98 -4.13 -5.43
N GLN A 129 -27.32 -4.38 -6.69
CA GLN A 129 -26.44 -4.18 -7.83
C GLN A 129 -25.94 -2.73 -7.93
N ASP A 130 -26.83 -1.76 -7.78
CA ASP A 130 -26.47 -0.35 -7.87
C ASP A 130 -25.66 0.12 -6.67
N VAL A 131 -26.05 -0.28 -5.46
CA VAL A 131 -25.27 0.03 -4.25
C VAL A 131 -23.86 -0.55 -4.36
N SER A 132 -23.75 -1.79 -4.86
CA SER A 132 -22.47 -2.45 -5.08
C SER A 132 -21.62 -1.72 -6.12
N SER A 133 -22.19 -1.36 -7.27
CA SER A 133 -21.45 -0.74 -8.36
C SER A 133 -20.97 0.68 -8.00
N ILE A 134 -21.78 1.46 -7.28
CA ILE A 134 -21.38 2.74 -6.70
C ILE A 134 -20.24 2.55 -5.70
N GLN A 135 -20.34 1.53 -4.83
CA GLN A 135 -19.30 1.20 -3.87
C GLN A 135 -18.01 0.77 -4.56
N ALA A 136 -18.08 -0.07 -5.59
CA ALA A 136 -16.95 -0.55 -6.36
C ALA A 136 -16.22 0.61 -7.05
N TYR A 137 -16.97 1.47 -7.75
CA TYR A 137 -16.44 2.67 -8.40
C TYR A 137 -15.75 3.63 -7.42
N THR A 138 -16.41 3.90 -6.27
CA THR A 138 -15.83 4.72 -5.20
C THR A 138 -14.55 4.09 -4.65
N SER A 139 -14.57 2.76 -4.48
CA SER A 139 -13.43 2.01 -3.98
C SER A 139 -12.26 1.99 -4.96
N ALA A 140 -12.50 1.81 -6.25
CA ALA A 140 -11.47 1.88 -7.30
C ALA A 140 -10.78 3.25 -7.29
N THR A 141 -11.55 4.33 -7.18
CA THR A 141 -11.03 5.71 -7.06
C THR A 141 -10.14 5.87 -5.82
N LEU A 142 -10.59 5.37 -4.66
CA LEU A 142 -9.82 5.42 -3.42
C LEU A 142 -8.56 4.55 -3.49
N LEU A 143 -8.64 3.37 -4.11
CA LEU A 143 -7.52 2.45 -4.29
C LEU A 143 -6.45 3.06 -5.19
N MET A 144 -6.84 3.70 -6.31
CA MET A 144 -5.92 4.42 -7.20
C MET A 144 -5.17 5.52 -6.44
N ARG A 145 -5.89 6.28 -5.59
CA ARG A 145 -5.31 7.33 -4.75
C ARG A 145 -4.37 6.77 -3.70
N GLN A 146 -4.78 5.73 -2.98
CA GLN A 146 -3.97 5.06 -1.97
C GLN A 146 -2.68 4.53 -2.59
N GLN A 147 -2.79 3.84 -3.72
CA GLN A 147 -1.66 3.26 -4.42
C GLN A 147 -0.64 4.34 -4.81
N LYS A 148 -1.08 5.43 -5.45
CA LYS A 148 -0.20 6.55 -5.80
C LYS A 148 0.54 7.13 -4.59
N ASN A 149 -0.20 7.37 -3.49
CA ASN A 149 0.38 7.95 -2.28
C ASN A 149 1.36 6.98 -1.60
N ASN A 150 1.00 5.71 -1.52
CA ASN A 150 1.80 4.65 -0.92
C ASN A 150 3.08 4.42 -1.72
N THR A 151 3.00 4.34 -3.06
CA THR A 151 4.17 4.17 -3.94
C THR A 151 5.14 5.34 -3.80
N ARG A 152 4.64 6.58 -3.81
CA ARG A 152 5.50 7.77 -3.63
C ARG A 152 6.20 7.77 -2.26
N SER A 153 5.45 7.43 -1.19
CA SER A 153 6.01 7.29 0.15
C SER A 153 7.07 6.19 0.20
N LEU A 154 6.76 5.02 -0.35
CA LEU A 154 7.62 3.84 -0.42
C LEU A 154 8.95 4.17 -1.12
N ILE A 155 8.90 4.72 -2.33
CA ILE A 155 10.11 5.08 -3.10
C ILE A 155 10.94 6.10 -2.32
N GLY A 156 10.30 7.14 -1.75
CA GLY A 156 11.00 8.14 -0.95
C GLY A 156 11.74 7.55 0.25
N ARG A 157 11.11 6.60 0.96
CA ARG A 157 11.73 5.90 2.09
C ARG A 157 12.87 5.01 1.64
N ILE A 158 12.70 4.20 0.60
CA ILE A 158 13.78 3.36 0.06
C ILE A 158 14.95 4.22 -0.42
N CYS A 159 14.70 5.33 -1.12
CA CYS A 159 15.75 6.28 -1.51
C CYS A 159 16.46 6.87 -0.29
N GLY A 160 15.74 7.15 0.80
CA GLY A 160 16.32 7.54 2.09
C GLY A 160 17.22 6.45 2.70
N LEU A 161 16.80 5.19 2.68
CA LEU A 161 17.62 4.06 3.14
C LEU A 161 18.89 3.90 2.28
N ILE A 162 18.77 4.04 0.95
CA ILE A 162 19.92 4.01 0.02
C ILE A 162 20.87 5.18 0.31
N SER A 163 20.33 6.39 0.52
CA SER A 163 21.11 7.59 0.84
C SER A 163 21.96 7.41 2.11
N ARG A 164 21.39 6.81 3.17
CA ARG A 164 22.16 6.46 4.38
C ARG A 164 23.16 5.34 4.11
N SER A 165 22.75 4.29 3.39
CA SER A 165 23.63 3.16 3.07
C SER A 165 24.86 3.62 2.27
N GLU A 166 24.72 4.51 1.29
CA GLU A 166 25.85 5.11 0.55
C GLU A 166 26.78 5.94 1.47
N SER A 167 26.24 6.63 2.48
CA SER A 167 27.04 7.35 3.47
C SER A 167 27.77 6.40 4.43
N ASN A 168 27.10 5.33 4.86
CA ASN A 168 27.67 4.30 5.71
C ASN A 168 28.79 3.55 4.98
N GLU A 169 28.63 3.22 3.69
CA GLU A 169 29.69 2.65 2.84
C GLU A 169 30.93 3.55 2.84
N ARG A 170 30.74 4.85 2.58
CA ARG A 170 31.85 5.83 2.56
C ARG A 170 32.54 5.95 3.91
N MET A 171 31.78 6.02 5.01
CA MET A 171 32.32 6.11 6.36
C MET A 171 33.11 4.85 6.74
N VAL A 172 32.54 3.66 6.54
CA VAL A 172 33.27 2.40 6.75
C VAL A 172 34.51 2.33 5.87
N GLY A 173 34.40 2.76 4.61
CA GLY A 173 35.49 2.88 3.65
C GLY A 173 36.61 3.86 4.03
N SER A 174 36.38 4.74 4.99
CA SER A 174 37.37 5.68 5.53
C SER A 174 38.14 5.15 6.75
N LEU A 175 37.60 4.11 7.42
CA LEU A 175 38.24 3.50 8.60
C LEU A 175 39.54 2.80 8.23
N THR A 176 40.49 2.75 9.18
CA THR A 176 41.76 2.01 9.04
C THR A 176 41.53 0.50 9.01
N MET A 177 42.51 -0.27 8.52
CA MET A 177 42.43 -1.75 8.53
C MET A 177 42.22 -2.31 9.94
N GLU A 178 42.88 -1.73 10.95
CA GLU A 178 42.74 -2.14 12.35
C GLU A 178 41.33 -1.85 12.88
N GLN A 179 40.79 -0.66 12.60
CA GLN A 179 39.42 -0.32 12.99
C GLN A 179 38.40 -1.26 12.35
N ARG A 180 38.56 -1.62 11.07
CA ARG A 180 37.66 -2.58 10.40
C ARG A 180 37.81 -4.00 10.95
N ALA A 181 39.03 -4.43 11.28
CA ALA A 181 39.26 -5.72 11.93
C ALA A 181 38.60 -5.78 13.32
N ASN A 182 38.63 -4.66 14.06
CA ASN A 182 37.90 -4.53 15.33
C ASN A 182 36.40 -4.62 15.11
N LEU A 183 35.83 -3.94 14.11
CA LEU A 183 34.39 -4.05 13.78
C LEU A 183 33.96 -5.48 13.42
N ARG A 184 34.81 -6.20 12.70
CA ARG A 184 34.53 -7.60 12.31
C ARG A 184 34.42 -8.52 13.53
N THR A 185 35.23 -8.28 14.56
CA THR A 185 35.30 -9.12 15.76
C THR A 185 34.38 -8.63 16.88
N SER A 186 34.11 -7.33 16.96
CA SER A 186 33.16 -6.77 17.94
C SER A 186 31.77 -7.31 17.68
N THR A 187 31.24 -8.02 18.66
CA THR A 187 29.92 -8.63 18.58
C THR A 187 29.16 -8.26 19.85
N HIS A 188 28.16 -7.40 19.70
CA HIS A 188 27.31 -6.98 20.81
C HIS A 188 25.99 -7.79 20.85
N ARG A 189 25.25 -7.70 21.96
CA ARG A 189 23.94 -8.34 22.08
C ARG A 189 22.95 -7.64 21.13
N MET A 190 22.31 -8.41 20.26
CA MET A 190 21.29 -7.92 19.33
C MET A 190 20.12 -7.32 20.13
N ARG A 191 19.51 -6.23 19.64
CA ARG A 191 18.35 -5.60 20.28
C ARG A 191 17.12 -6.48 20.14
N ALA A 192 17.00 -7.50 20.99
CA ALA A 192 15.82 -8.35 21.09
C ALA A 192 14.54 -7.52 21.27
N GLU A 193 14.63 -6.38 21.96
CA GLU A 193 13.53 -5.43 22.16
C GLU A 193 13.00 -4.82 20.84
N VAL A 194 13.88 -4.52 19.87
CA VAL A 194 13.45 -4.00 18.56
C VAL A 194 12.70 -5.09 17.80
N ILE A 195 13.22 -6.32 17.80
CA ILE A 195 12.55 -7.48 17.16
C ILE A 195 11.20 -7.77 17.83
N ASP A 196 11.14 -7.76 19.16
CA ASP A 196 9.93 -8.04 19.93
C ASP A 196 8.87 -6.94 19.70
N SER A 197 9.28 -5.67 19.63
CA SER A 197 8.38 -4.55 19.33
C SER A 197 7.76 -4.59 17.93
N LEU A 198 8.39 -5.32 16.99
CA LEU A 198 7.92 -5.48 15.62
C LEU A 198 6.97 -6.68 15.46
N HIS A 199 7.04 -7.67 16.36
CA HIS A 199 6.13 -8.82 16.38
C HIS A 199 4.80 -8.44 17.05
N GLN A 200 3.86 -7.94 16.25
CA GLN A 200 2.50 -7.75 16.72
C GLN A 200 1.73 -9.08 16.68
N LYS A 201 1.18 -9.51 17.82
CA LYS A 201 0.24 -10.65 17.84
C LYS A 201 -0.99 -10.32 16.99
N GLU A 202 -1.22 -11.11 15.96
CA GLU A 202 -2.47 -11.05 15.19
C GLU A 202 -3.63 -11.47 16.08
N ASP A 203 -4.63 -10.60 16.16
CA ASP A 203 -5.87 -10.87 16.87
C ASP A 203 -6.74 -11.86 16.07
N LEU A 204 -7.69 -12.54 16.73
CA LEU A 204 -8.50 -13.61 16.12
C LEU A 204 -9.29 -13.15 14.89
N ILE A 205 -9.84 -11.93 14.93
CA ILE A 205 -10.57 -11.35 13.79
C ILE A 205 -9.62 -11.07 12.62
N ASP A 206 -8.36 -10.69 12.88
CA ASP A 206 -7.37 -10.45 11.83
C ASP A 206 -6.97 -11.78 11.18
N LYS A 207 -6.76 -12.83 11.98
CA LYS A 207 -6.51 -14.19 11.49
C LYS A 207 -7.67 -14.71 10.64
N ALA A 208 -8.90 -14.50 11.09
CA ALA A 208 -10.09 -14.88 10.35
C ALA A 208 -10.19 -14.12 9.02
N ALA A 209 -10.00 -12.80 9.04
CA ALA A 209 -10.06 -11.97 7.83
C ALA A 209 -8.97 -12.36 6.80
N ASN A 210 -7.74 -12.58 7.27
CA ASN A 210 -6.65 -13.09 6.44
C ASN A 210 -6.96 -14.49 5.87
N GLY A 211 -7.56 -15.37 6.66
CA GLY A 211 -8.00 -16.69 6.22
C GLY A 211 -9.03 -16.62 5.10
N VAL A 212 -10.07 -15.80 5.27
CA VAL A 212 -11.11 -15.59 4.26
C VAL A 212 -10.50 -15.04 2.98
N ALA A 213 -9.66 -14.01 3.05
CA ALA A 213 -9.07 -13.46 1.85
C ALA A 213 -8.05 -14.36 1.17
N LYS A 214 -7.33 -15.20 1.91
CA LYS A 214 -6.49 -16.24 1.32
C LYS A 214 -7.35 -17.27 0.56
N ALA A 215 -8.50 -17.63 1.10
CA ALA A 215 -9.45 -18.51 0.44
C ALA A 215 -10.08 -17.86 -0.81
N THR A 216 -10.58 -16.63 -0.69
CA THR A 216 -11.21 -15.86 -1.78
C THR A 216 -10.21 -15.54 -2.89
N GLY A 217 -8.98 -15.15 -2.55
CA GLY A 217 -7.89 -14.91 -3.50
C GLY A 217 -7.18 -16.18 -3.99
N SER A 218 -7.75 -17.37 -3.73
CA SER A 218 -7.15 -18.62 -4.21
C SER A 218 -7.51 -18.90 -5.67
N LEU A 219 -6.67 -19.69 -6.36
CA LEU A 219 -7.02 -20.17 -7.70
C LEU A 219 -8.25 -21.07 -7.71
N ILE A 220 -8.53 -21.77 -6.61
CA ILE A 220 -9.74 -22.59 -6.48
C ILE A 220 -10.97 -21.67 -6.53
N SER A 221 -10.95 -20.56 -5.79
CA SER A 221 -12.02 -19.55 -5.84
C SER A 221 -12.19 -18.98 -7.26
N SER A 222 -11.08 -18.70 -7.96
CA SER A 222 -11.12 -18.27 -9.36
C SER A 222 -11.72 -19.33 -10.30
N ALA A 223 -11.42 -20.61 -10.07
CA ALA A 223 -11.99 -21.72 -10.86
C ALA A 223 -13.48 -21.91 -10.58
N ILE A 224 -13.91 -21.80 -9.32
CA ILE A 224 -15.32 -21.83 -8.92
C ILE A 224 -16.08 -20.66 -9.55
N TYR A 225 -15.48 -19.46 -9.54
CA TYR A 225 -16.05 -18.27 -10.19
C TYR A 225 -16.36 -18.54 -11.66
N TRP A 226 -15.36 -18.95 -12.45
CA TRP A 226 -15.56 -19.23 -13.88
C TRP A 226 -16.48 -20.43 -14.15
N ALA A 227 -16.44 -21.47 -13.31
CA ALA A 227 -17.39 -22.57 -13.41
C ALA A 227 -18.83 -22.09 -13.19
N GLY A 228 -19.05 -21.19 -12.21
CA GLY A 228 -20.34 -20.54 -11.98
C GLY A 228 -20.82 -19.73 -13.18
N ILE A 229 -19.94 -18.92 -13.78
CA ILE A 229 -20.26 -18.16 -15.00
C ILE A 229 -20.61 -19.09 -16.17
N ILE A 230 -19.87 -20.17 -16.38
CA ILE A 230 -20.14 -21.14 -17.44
C ILE A 230 -21.51 -21.82 -17.23
N VAL A 231 -21.81 -22.24 -16.00
CA VAL A 231 -23.10 -22.84 -15.64
C VAL A 231 -24.23 -21.83 -15.89
N TRP A 232 -24.05 -20.57 -15.49
CA TRP A 232 -25.01 -19.51 -15.73
C TRP A 232 -25.25 -19.26 -17.23
N VAL A 233 -24.19 -19.21 -18.05
CA VAL A 233 -24.30 -19.08 -19.51
C VAL A 233 -25.08 -20.26 -20.10
N ALA A 234 -24.77 -21.49 -19.69
CA ALA A 234 -25.49 -22.67 -20.14
C ALA A 234 -26.98 -22.62 -19.76
N TRP A 235 -27.29 -22.09 -18.56
CA TRP A 235 -28.65 -21.89 -18.09
C TRP A 235 -29.41 -20.78 -18.85
N GLY A 236 -28.70 -19.94 -19.61
CA GLY A 236 -29.32 -18.93 -20.47
C GLY A 236 -30.14 -19.54 -21.62
N VAL A 237 -29.77 -20.72 -22.11
CA VAL A 237 -30.49 -21.40 -23.21
C VAL A 237 -31.93 -21.73 -22.85
N PRO A 238 -32.24 -22.47 -21.75
CA PRO A 238 -33.62 -22.75 -21.38
C PRO A 238 -34.39 -21.50 -20.91
N LEU A 239 -33.68 -20.44 -20.47
CA LEU A 239 -34.29 -19.18 -20.05
C LEU A 239 -34.36 -18.12 -21.17
N HIS A 240 -34.06 -18.51 -22.42
CA HIS A 240 -34.10 -17.63 -23.59
C HIS A 240 -33.28 -16.33 -23.44
N PHE A 241 -32.21 -16.35 -22.63
CA PHE A 241 -31.37 -15.20 -22.35
C PHE A 241 -32.17 -13.96 -21.88
N SER A 242 -33.21 -14.16 -21.07
CA SER A 242 -34.10 -13.10 -20.57
C SER A 242 -33.38 -12.06 -19.69
N ASP A 243 -34.01 -10.90 -19.50
CA ASP A 243 -33.48 -9.85 -18.62
C ASP A 243 -33.37 -10.34 -17.16
N THR A 244 -34.35 -11.12 -16.67
CA THR A 244 -34.27 -11.77 -15.34
C THR A 244 -33.07 -12.74 -15.22
N TRP A 245 -32.74 -13.47 -16.29
CA TRP A 245 -31.55 -14.33 -16.31
C TRP A 245 -30.25 -13.53 -16.18
N GLN A 246 -30.17 -12.34 -16.80
CA GLN A 246 -29.05 -11.42 -16.64
C GLN A 246 -28.99 -10.83 -15.23
N LEU A 247 -30.15 -10.50 -14.65
CA LEU A 247 -30.24 -9.93 -13.31
C LEU A 247 -29.69 -10.87 -12.22
N TYR A 248 -29.88 -12.19 -12.37
CA TYR A 248 -29.33 -13.17 -11.42
C TYR A 248 -27.80 -13.12 -11.34
N VAL A 249 -27.10 -13.07 -12.48
CA VAL A 249 -25.62 -12.98 -12.45
C VAL A 249 -25.16 -11.61 -12.01
N ASN A 250 -25.88 -10.55 -12.36
CA ASN A 250 -25.54 -9.20 -11.93
C ASN A 250 -25.63 -9.06 -10.41
N THR A 251 -26.67 -9.62 -9.79
CA THR A 251 -26.83 -9.63 -8.34
C THR A 251 -25.76 -10.49 -7.67
N ALA A 252 -25.44 -11.66 -8.24
CA ALA A 252 -24.39 -12.53 -7.71
C ALA A 252 -23.00 -11.88 -7.78
N THR A 253 -22.68 -11.23 -8.91
CA THR A 253 -21.41 -10.51 -9.10
C THR A 253 -21.34 -9.24 -8.26
N ALA A 254 -22.44 -8.50 -8.07
CA ALA A 254 -22.52 -7.38 -7.14
C ALA A 254 -22.19 -7.80 -5.70
N LEU A 255 -22.77 -8.91 -5.23
CA LEU A 255 -22.49 -9.46 -3.92
C LEU A 255 -21.00 -9.82 -3.79
N GLU A 256 -20.46 -10.52 -4.79
CA GLU A 256 -19.05 -10.89 -4.85
C GLU A 256 -18.13 -9.67 -4.84
N ILE A 257 -18.31 -8.69 -5.74
CA ILE A 257 -17.52 -7.46 -5.82
C ILE A 257 -17.55 -6.72 -4.48
N THR A 258 -18.71 -6.57 -3.86
CA THR A 258 -18.86 -5.89 -2.56
C THR A 258 -18.08 -6.62 -1.48
N PHE A 259 -18.24 -7.94 -1.42
CA PHE A 259 -17.56 -8.80 -0.47
C PHE A 259 -16.04 -8.75 -0.65
N VAL A 260 -15.52 -9.02 -1.85
CA VAL A 260 -14.08 -9.04 -2.11
C VAL A 260 -13.46 -7.66 -1.89
N THR A 261 -14.16 -6.57 -2.24
CA THR A 261 -13.64 -5.21 -2.08
C THR A 261 -13.44 -4.85 -0.62
N VAL A 262 -14.41 -5.14 0.26
CA VAL A 262 -14.30 -4.78 1.69
C VAL A 262 -13.20 -5.58 2.38
N PHE A 263 -13.02 -6.86 2.02
CA PHE A 263 -11.89 -7.67 2.50
C PHE A 263 -10.55 -7.14 1.98
N LEU A 264 -10.46 -6.80 0.69
CA LEU A 264 -9.25 -6.22 0.10
C LEU A 264 -8.85 -4.92 0.80
N GLN A 265 -9.82 -4.04 1.08
CA GLN A 265 -9.57 -2.78 1.78
C GLN A 265 -9.09 -3.00 3.22
N ASN A 266 -9.72 -3.93 3.94
CA ASN A 266 -9.35 -4.26 5.31
C ASN A 266 -7.91 -4.78 5.38
N ILE A 267 -7.56 -5.71 4.50
CA ILE A 267 -6.25 -6.36 4.47
C ILE A 267 -5.15 -5.39 4.04
N ARG A 268 -5.39 -4.59 3.00
CA ARG A 268 -4.45 -3.52 2.62
C ARG A 268 -4.16 -2.59 3.79
N SER A 269 -5.20 -2.13 4.48
CA SER A 269 -5.08 -1.26 5.67
C SER A 269 -4.31 -1.91 6.82
N GLN A 270 -4.49 -3.22 7.03
CA GLN A 270 -3.74 -3.96 8.05
C GLN A 270 -2.26 -4.13 7.65
N HIS A 271 -2.01 -4.56 6.42
CA HIS A 271 -0.67 -4.79 5.88
C HIS A 271 0.15 -3.51 5.83
N ASP A 272 -0.43 -2.41 5.36
CA ASP A 272 0.23 -1.10 5.33
C ASP A 272 0.66 -0.65 6.72
N LYS A 273 -0.14 -0.89 7.77
CA LYS A 273 0.22 -0.57 9.16
C LYS A 273 1.39 -1.41 9.67
N HIS A 274 1.40 -2.70 9.33
CA HIS A 274 2.50 -3.60 9.72
C HIS A 274 3.80 -3.18 9.04
N LEU A 275 3.77 -2.98 7.72
CA LEU A 275 4.91 -2.52 6.94
C LEU A 275 5.43 -1.17 7.45
N GLU A 276 4.54 -0.23 7.76
CA GLU A 276 4.93 1.09 8.27
C GLU A 276 5.78 0.99 9.54
N LYS A 277 5.38 0.12 10.49
CA LYS A 277 6.15 -0.12 11.72
C LYS A 277 7.51 -0.75 11.45
N THR A 278 7.55 -1.77 10.59
CA THR A 278 8.81 -2.44 10.23
C THR A 278 9.79 -1.46 9.61
N VAL A 279 9.33 -0.62 8.68
CA VAL A 279 10.20 0.38 8.05
C VAL A 279 10.62 1.47 9.03
N GLN A 280 9.75 1.88 9.96
CA GLN A 280 10.15 2.80 11.04
C GLN A 280 11.26 2.21 11.92
N GLY A 281 11.20 0.92 12.25
CA GLY A 281 12.25 0.22 12.97
C GLY A 281 13.58 0.19 12.19
N ILE A 282 13.53 -0.06 10.88
CA ILE A 282 14.70 -0.01 9.99
C ILE A 282 15.29 1.41 9.96
N GLU A 283 14.45 2.44 9.78
CA GLU A 283 14.89 3.84 9.73
C GLU A 283 15.54 4.30 11.04
N GLN A 284 15.01 3.87 12.19
CA GLN A 284 15.61 4.14 13.50
C GLN A 284 16.98 3.47 13.63
N LEU A 285 17.09 2.21 13.22
CA LEU A 285 18.33 1.46 13.28
C LEU A 285 19.40 2.06 12.36
N ASP A 286 19.03 2.46 11.15
CA ASP A 286 19.91 3.16 10.21
C ASP A 286 20.41 4.50 10.74
N THR A 287 19.54 5.24 11.45
CA THR A 287 19.90 6.53 12.05
C THR A 287 20.94 6.36 13.15
N GLU A 288 20.80 5.31 13.96
CA GLU A 288 21.76 5.00 15.02
C GLU A 288 23.09 4.51 14.44
N ILE A 289 23.05 3.60 13.45
CA ILE A 289 24.25 3.14 12.73
C ILE A 289 25.00 4.32 12.11
N GLU A 290 24.28 5.23 11.44
CA GLU A 290 24.86 6.45 10.87
C GLU A 290 25.54 7.29 11.95
N MET A 291 24.87 7.51 13.10
CA MET A 291 25.43 8.28 14.21
C MET A 291 26.72 7.66 14.77
N GLN A 292 26.75 6.35 14.99
CA GLN A 292 27.93 5.65 15.48
C GLN A 292 29.10 5.76 14.48
N LEU A 293 28.84 5.57 13.19
CA LEU A 293 29.86 5.69 12.16
C LEU A 293 30.41 7.13 12.05
N ARG A 294 29.54 8.14 12.17
CA ARG A 294 29.97 9.56 12.21
C ARG A 294 30.83 9.87 13.42
N LEU A 295 30.50 9.32 14.59
CA LEU A 295 31.32 9.46 15.80
C LEU A 295 32.71 8.81 15.63
N MET A 296 32.79 7.63 14.99
CA MET A 296 34.06 6.94 14.78
C MET A 296 34.94 7.59 13.71
N THR A 297 34.34 8.15 12.66
CA THR A 297 35.05 8.69 11.49
C THR A 297 35.27 10.21 11.57
N GLY A 298 34.49 10.91 12.40
CA GLY A 298 34.43 12.37 12.40
C GLY A 298 33.74 12.95 11.15
N ASP A 299 32.99 12.13 10.40
CA ASP A 299 32.39 12.57 9.15
C ASP A 299 31.24 13.57 9.36
N VAL A 300 31.42 14.77 8.79
CA VAL A 300 30.44 15.87 8.78
C VAL A 300 29.79 16.07 7.41
N THR A 301 30.09 15.23 6.42
CA THR A 301 29.48 15.41 5.10
C THR A 301 28.00 14.97 5.09
N PRO A 302 27.08 15.81 4.56
CA PRO A 302 25.67 15.46 4.47
C PRO A 302 25.42 14.20 3.63
N ASN A 303 24.33 13.50 3.93
CA ASN A 303 23.92 12.32 3.18
C ASN A 303 23.58 12.70 1.72
N PRO A 304 24.00 11.91 0.72
CA PRO A 304 23.79 12.23 -0.68
C PRO A 304 22.31 12.18 -1.04
N THR A 305 21.89 13.01 -2.01
CA THR A 305 20.53 12.94 -2.53
C THR A 305 20.42 11.80 -3.54
N VAL A 306 19.60 10.79 -3.23
CA VAL A 306 19.31 9.70 -4.15
C VAL A 306 18.05 10.05 -4.93
N THR A 307 18.15 10.03 -6.27
CA THR A 307 17.03 10.31 -7.16
C THR A 307 16.60 9.06 -7.90
N SER A 308 15.32 8.72 -7.80
CA SER A 308 14.64 7.77 -8.67
C SER A 308 14.47 8.39 -10.05
N GLN A 309 15.02 7.74 -11.08
CA GLN A 309 14.78 8.12 -12.47
C GLN A 309 13.73 7.19 -13.08
N PRO A 310 12.71 7.72 -13.77
CA PRO A 310 11.70 6.90 -14.44
C PRO A 310 12.27 6.14 -15.62
N ALA A 311 11.67 4.98 -15.90
CA ALA A 311 11.82 4.34 -17.20
C ALA A 311 11.22 5.23 -18.30
N LYS A 312 11.76 5.14 -19.53
CA LYS A 312 11.18 5.85 -20.68
C LYS A 312 9.78 5.32 -20.96
N LEU A 313 8.77 6.16 -20.72
CA LEU A 313 7.37 5.83 -20.97
C LEU A 313 6.99 6.04 -22.44
N THR A 314 6.20 5.12 -22.97
CA THR A 314 5.51 5.26 -24.26
C THR A 314 4.42 6.33 -24.19
N LYS A 315 3.97 6.84 -25.35
CA LYS A 315 2.88 7.83 -25.41
C LYS A 315 1.59 7.36 -24.72
N TRP A 316 1.31 6.06 -24.83
CA TRP A 316 0.10 5.48 -24.23
C TRP A 316 0.21 5.31 -22.73
N GLU A 317 1.35 4.85 -22.23
CA GLU A 317 1.62 4.80 -20.79
C GLU A 317 1.49 6.20 -20.15
N LYS A 318 1.95 7.25 -20.85
CA LYS A 318 1.71 8.63 -20.41
C LYS A 318 0.21 8.97 -20.34
N GLY A 319 -0.59 8.50 -21.30
CA GLY A 319 -2.04 8.67 -21.30
C GLY A 319 -2.72 7.94 -20.14
N ILE A 320 -2.31 6.71 -19.86
CA ILE A 320 -2.77 5.91 -18.70
C ILE A 320 -2.46 6.67 -17.40
N ASP A 321 -1.26 7.22 -17.27
CA ASP A 321 -0.86 7.95 -16.06
C ASP A 321 -1.66 9.25 -15.87
N VAL A 322 -1.96 9.97 -16.97
CA VAL A 322 -2.85 11.13 -16.94
C VAL A 322 -4.25 10.73 -16.50
N TYR A 323 -4.81 9.64 -17.05
CA TYR A 323 -6.10 9.13 -16.64
C TYR A 323 -6.12 8.76 -15.15
N ALA A 324 -5.14 7.97 -14.70
CA ALA A 324 -4.99 7.56 -13.30
C ALA A 324 -4.84 8.77 -12.37
N PHE A 325 -4.15 9.82 -12.81
CA PHE A 325 -4.02 11.08 -12.09
C PHE A 325 -5.37 11.80 -11.94
N ILE A 326 -6.20 11.81 -12.99
CA ILE A 326 -7.54 12.44 -12.96
C ILE A 326 -8.44 11.66 -12.01
N ILE A 327 -8.57 10.35 -12.23
CA ILE A 327 -9.47 9.48 -11.46
C ILE A 327 -9.04 9.40 -9.98
N GLY A 328 -7.77 9.09 -9.69
CA GLY A 328 -7.26 9.06 -8.30
C GLY A 328 -7.07 10.45 -7.66
N GLY A 329 -7.30 11.52 -8.42
CA GLY A 329 -7.17 12.90 -8.00
C GLY A 329 -8.41 13.46 -7.29
N SER A 330 -8.34 14.73 -6.88
CA SER A 330 -9.52 15.45 -6.38
C SER A 330 -10.56 15.70 -7.47
N ILE A 331 -10.14 15.70 -8.74
CA ILE A 331 -11.02 15.91 -9.88
C ILE A 331 -11.90 14.69 -10.12
N GLY A 332 -11.35 13.47 -10.05
CA GLY A 332 -12.14 12.25 -10.09
C GLY A 332 -13.28 12.30 -9.08
N ILE A 333 -13.00 12.67 -7.83
CA ILE A 333 -14.02 12.83 -6.78
C ILE A 333 -15.10 13.86 -7.17
N VAL A 334 -14.72 14.99 -7.74
CA VAL A 334 -15.68 16.01 -8.20
C VAL A 334 -16.52 15.47 -9.36
N ILE A 335 -15.91 14.78 -10.33
CA ILE A 335 -16.63 14.13 -11.43
C ILE A 335 -17.62 13.11 -10.88
N SER A 336 -17.20 12.24 -9.95
CA SER A 336 -18.07 11.26 -9.29
C SER A 336 -19.25 11.92 -8.59
N ALA A 337 -19.00 13.01 -7.84
CA ALA A 337 -20.05 13.76 -7.15
C ALA A 337 -21.04 14.41 -8.13
N VAL A 338 -20.55 14.95 -9.25
CA VAL A 338 -21.38 15.53 -10.30
C VAL A 338 -22.22 14.46 -10.99
N VAL A 339 -21.62 13.33 -11.37
CA VAL A 339 -22.36 12.22 -12.00
C VAL A 339 -23.45 11.70 -11.07
N PHE A 340 -23.14 11.51 -9.78
CA PHE A 340 -24.12 11.08 -8.79
C PHE A 340 -25.25 12.10 -8.60
N ALA A 341 -24.93 13.40 -8.54
CA ALA A 341 -25.94 14.45 -8.45
C ALA A 341 -26.84 14.50 -9.69
N VAL A 342 -26.27 14.35 -10.90
CA VAL A 342 -27.04 14.29 -12.14
C VAL A 342 -27.96 13.07 -12.15
N TRP A 343 -27.45 11.89 -11.76
CA TRP A 343 -28.27 10.68 -11.66
C TRP A 343 -29.46 10.87 -10.72
N LEU A 344 -29.27 11.47 -9.53
CA LEU A 344 -30.37 11.78 -8.61
C LEU A 344 -31.41 12.73 -9.22
N VAL A 345 -30.97 13.77 -9.95
CA VAL A 345 -31.87 14.73 -10.59
C VAL A 345 -32.67 14.11 -11.74
N VAL A 346 -32.08 13.16 -12.46
CA VAL A 346 -32.75 12.41 -13.54
C VAL A 346 -33.80 11.42 -13.01
N GLY A 347 -33.79 11.11 -11.71
CA GLY A 347 -34.75 10.18 -11.10
C GLY A 347 -36.19 10.63 -11.15
N ASP A 348 -36.46 11.90 -10.83
CA ASP A 348 -37.82 12.45 -10.83
C ASP A 348 -38.47 12.41 -12.24
N PRO A 349 -37.78 12.84 -13.33
CA PRO A 349 -38.30 12.66 -14.69
C PRO A 349 -38.51 11.20 -15.16
N MET A 350 -37.89 10.23 -14.50
CA MET A 350 -37.97 8.80 -14.84
C MET A 350 -38.83 8.00 -13.84
N ASP A 351 -39.55 8.68 -12.95
CA ASP A 351 -40.38 8.07 -11.91
C ASP A 351 -39.63 7.06 -11.01
N PHE A 352 -38.29 7.16 -10.94
CA PHE A 352 -37.42 6.21 -10.25
C PHE A 352 -37.66 4.74 -10.66
N ASP A 353 -37.91 4.50 -11.94
CA ASP A 353 -38.13 3.17 -12.51
C ASP A 353 -36.85 2.31 -12.60
N ASP A 354 -36.99 1.04 -13.02
CA ASP A 354 -35.85 0.12 -13.12
C ASP A 354 -34.80 0.61 -14.15
N ASN A 355 -35.20 1.35 -15.20
CA ASN A 355 -34.26 1.96 -16.14
C ASN A 355 -33.42 3.05 -15.47
N TRP A 356 -33.99 3.85 -14.57
CA TRP A 356 -33.26 4.86 -13.83
C TRP A 356 -32.17 4.25 -12.93
N PHE A 357 -32.48 3.14 -12.25
CA PHE A 357 -31.50 2.37 -11.51
C PHE A 357 -30.39 1.84 -12.44
N LEU A 358 -30.74 1.20 -13.56
CA LEU A 358 -29.75 0.62 -14.48
C LEU A 358 -28.73 1.61 -15.08
N ILE A 359 -29.08 2.89 -15.21
CA ILE A 359 -28.18 3.92 -15.77
C ILE A 359 -26.91 4.06 -14.92
N ILE A 360 -27.04 4.13 -13.58
CA ILE A 360 -25.85 4.32 -12.74
C ILE A 360 -24.97 3.08 -12.78
N GLY A 361 -25.57 1.89 -12.67
CA GLY A 361 -24.87 0.62 -12.77
C GLY A 361 -24.10 0.49 -14.09
N THR A 362 -24.73 0.86 -15.21
CA THR A 362 -24.10 0.85 -16.54
C THR A 362 -22.91 1.81 -16.62
N TYR A 363 -23.06 3.04 -16.14
CA TYR A 363 -21.94 4.00 -16.09
C TYR A 363 -20.78 3.47 -15.24
N THR A 364 -21.07 3.03 -14.01
CA THR A 364 -20.05 2.57 -13.08
C THR A 364 -19.36 1.29 -13.56
N GLY A 365 -20.08 0.36 -14.18
CA GLY A 365 -19.52 -0.88 -14.72
C GLY A 365 -18.58 -0.63 -15.90
N LEU A 366 -18.96 0.24 -16.84
CA LEU A 366 -18.09 0.61 -17.97
C LEU A 366 -16.80 1.30 -17.52
N ILE A 367 -16.90 2.22 -16.55
CA ILE A 367 -15.72 2.91 -16.00
C ILE A 367 -14.88 1.96 -15.12
N GLY A 368 -15.51 1.18 -14.24
CA GLY A 368 -14.87 0.22 -13.36
C GLY A 368 -14.08 -0.83 -14.15
N PHE A 369 -14.62 -1.27 -15.28
CA PHE A 369 -13.92 -2.16 -16.20
C PHE A 369 -12.61 -1.55 -16.72
N ILE A 370 -12.63 -0.30 -17.18
CA ILE A 370 -11.41 0.41 -17.62
C ILE A 370 -10.44 0.60 -16.44
N ASP A 371 -10.96 1.04 -15.29
CA ASP A 371 -10.19 1.30 -14.08
C ASP A 371 -9.44 0.05 -13.62
N GLY A 372 -10.06 -1.13 -13.69
CA GLY A 372 -9.42 -2.41 -13.33
C GLY A 372 -8.14 -2.69 -14.12
N PHE A 373 -8.17 -2.51 -15.44
CA PHE A 373 -6.99 -2.72 -16.29
C PHE A 373 -5.95 -1.61 -16.13
N ILE A 374 -6.38 -0.36 -16.03
CA ILE A 374 -5.48 0.78 -15.82
C ILE A 374 -4.75 0.67 -14.47
N LEU A 375 -5.48 0.36 -13.40
CA LEU A 375 -4.92 0.20 -12.06
C LEU A 375 -3.85 -0.88 -12.04
N LYS A 376 -4.11 -2.02 -12.69
CA LYS A 376 -3.16 -3.14 -12.81
C LYS A 376 -1.93 -2.78 -13.63
N ASN A 377 -2.09 -2.07 -14.74
CA ASN A 377 -0.96 -1.62 -15.53
C ASN A 377 -0.05 -0.65 -14.76
N VAL A 378 -0.64 0.31 -14.03
CA VAL A 378 0.10 1.26 -13.18
C VAL A 378 0.81 0.50 -12.04
N ASP A 379 0.11 -0.42 -11.36
CA ASP A 379 0.65 -1.25 -10.26
C ASP A 379 1.87 -2.06 -10.68
N ALA A 380 1.83 -2.68 -11.87
CA ALA A 380 2.96 -3.44 -12.39
C ALA A 380 4.20 -2.56 -12.62
N ARG A 381 4.01 -1.35 -13.19
CA ARG A 381 5.10 -0.40 -13.44
C ARG A 381 5.69 0.12 -12.13
N GLU A 382 4.84 0.45 -11.15
CA GLU A 382 5.26 0.89 -9.82
C GLU A 382 6.01 -0.20 -9.05
N THR A 383 5.50 -1.43 -9.07
CA THR A 383 6.15 -2.59 -8.44
C THR A 383 7.51 -2.87 -9.06
N LYS A 384 7.64 -2.76 -10.39
CA LYS A 384 8.92 -2.90 -11.09
C LYS A 384 9.92 -1.86 -10.60
N MET A 385 9.51 -0.60 -10.48
CA MET A 385 10.37 0.48 -9.98
C MET A 385 10.80 0.25 -8.52
N ALA A 386 9.87 -0.13 -7.65
CA ALA A 386 10.20 -0.43 -6.26
C ALA A 386 11.24 -1.56 -6.14
N ASN A 387 11.08 -2.63 -6.92
CA ASN A 387 12.03 -3.75 -6.95
C ASN A 387 13.44 -3.31 -7.40
N MET A 388 13.56 -2.42 -8.40
CA MET A 388 14.86 -1.87 -8.82
C MET A 388 15.56 -1.12 -7.68
N HIS A 389 14.82 -0.35 -6.88
CA HIS A 389 15.38 0.35 -5.72
C HIS A 389 15.74 -0.60 -4.58
N PHE A 390 14.94 -1.65 -4.34
CA PHE A 390 15.31 -2.70 -3.39
C PHE A 390 16.60 -3.42 -3.79
N GLU A 391 16.76 -3.77 -5.08
CA GLU A 391 18.00 -4.36 -5.60
C GLU A 391 19.19 -3.41 -5.44
N LYS A 392 19.00 -2.10 -5.70
CA LYS A 392 20.05 -1.10 -5.43
C LYS A 392 20.43 -1.06 -3.95
N LEU A 393 19.46 -1.07 -3.03
CA LEU A 393 19.73 -1.11 -1.58
C LEU A 393 20.50 -2.37 -1.18
N VAL A 394 20.11 -3.53 -1.72
CA VAL A 394 20.81 -4.81 -1.49
C VAL A 394 22.26 -4.75 -1.95
N SER A 395 22.50 -4.17 -3.14
CA SER A 395 23.85 -3.97 -3.66
C SER A 395 24.68 -3.06 -2.75
N GLN A 396 24.12 -1.96 -2.23
CA GLN A 396 24.85 -1.08 -1.31
C GLN A 396 25.20 -1.79 0.01
N ASP A 397 24.25 -2.52 0.58
CA ASP A 397 24.48 -3.27 1.82
C ASP A 397 25.57 -4.32 1.61
N SER A 398 25.57 -5.04 0.49
CA SER A 398 26.62 -6.02 0.16
C SER A 398 28.01 -5.42 0.17
N LYS A 399 28.18 -4.17 -0.26
CA LYS A 399 29.48 -3.48 -0.22
C LYS A 399 29.92 -3.19 1.21
N ILE A 400 29.03 -2.67 2.05
CA ILE A 400 29.34 -2.39 3.47
C ILE A 400 29.80 -3.67 4.16
N PHE A 401 29.07 -4.77 3.97
CA PHE A 401 29.43 -6.07 4.54
C PHE A 401 30.79 -6.56 4.04
N SER A 402 31.08 -6.38 2.73
CA SER A 402 32.39 -6.73 2.16
C SER A 402 33.55 -5.88 2.70
N LEU A 403 33.31 -4.60 3.00
CA LEU A 403 34.33 -3.70 3.57
C LEU A 403 34.68 -4.07 5.01
N ILE A 404 33.70 -4.54 5.80
CA ILE A 404 33.90 -5.01 7.17
C ILE A 404 34.45 -6.45 7.18
N GLY A 405 34.14 -7.25 6.15
CA GLY A 405 34.54 -8.65 6.06
C GLY A 405 33.60 -9.60 6.83
N ILE A 406 32.31 -9.27 6.86
CA ILE A 406 31.23 -10.09 7.46
C ILE A 406 30.35 -10.68 6.36
N GLU A 407 29.78 -11.86 6.62
CA GLU A 407 28.90 -12.53 5.67
C GLU A 407 27.56 -11.80 5.54
N LEU A 408 27.10 -11.64 4.30
CA LEU A 408 25.78 -11.09 4.02
C LEU A 408 24.72 -12.15 4.36
N PRO A 409 23.75 -11.88 5.26
CA PRO A 409 22.64 -12.77 5.52
C PRO A 409 21.94 -13.21 4.23
N ALA A 410 21.70 -14.51 4.09
CA ALA A 410 21.02 -15.07 2.93
C ALA A 410 19.58 -14.53 2.84
N SER A 411 19.11 -14.27 1.62
CA SER A 411 17.71 -13.86 1.43
C SER A 411 16.77 -15.03 1.70
N THR A 412 15.71 -14.75 2.45
CA THR A 412 14.67 -15.74 2.78
C THR A 412 13.60 -15.85 1.69
N VAL A 413 13.65 -14.99 0.66
CA VAL A 413 12.66 -14.98 -0.43
C VAL A 413 12.77 -16.30 -1.23
N PRO A 414 11.67 -17.09 -1.34
CA PRO A 414 11.73 -18.40 -1.95
C PRO A 414 12.05 -18.34 -3.46
N LEU A 415 12.99 -19.18 -3.89
CA LEU A 415 13.41 -19.32 -5.29
C LEU A 415 12.42 -20.10 -6.16
N LYS A 416 11.63 -21.02 -5.57
CA LYS A 416 10.73 -21.91 -6.33
C LYS A 416 9.30 -21.37 -6.35
N THR A 417 8.78 -21.17 -7.55
CA THR A 417 7.38 -20.79 -7.78
C THR A 417 6.48 -22.03 -7.79
N SER A 418 5.43 -22.05 -6.97
CA SER A 418 4.37 -23.07 -7.06
C SER A 418 3.59 -22.98 -8.37
N LEU A 419 2.86 -24.04 -8.72
CA LEU A 419 1.93 -24.04 -9.88
C LEU A 419 0.96 -22.86 -9.79
N ASN A 420 0.42 -22.61 -8.60
CA ASN A 420 -0.51 -21.51 -8.35
C ASN A 420 0.11 -20.15 -8.66
N MET A 421 1.37 -19.97 -8.24
CA MET A 421 2.13 -18.75 -8.51
C MET A 421 2.42 -18.57 -10.00
N ARG A 422 2.65 -19.65 -10.75
CA ARG A 422 2.87 -19.58 -12.21
C ARG A 422 1.62 -19.15 -12.96
N ILE A 423 0.47 -19.77 -12.67
CA ILE A 423 -0.81 -19.43 -13.31
C ILE A 423 -1.18 -17.97 -13.02
N SER A 424 -1.13 -17.57 -11.74
CA SER A 424 -1.42 -16.19 -11.32
C SER A 424 -0.47 -15.18 -11.99
N LYS A 425 0.82 -15.50 -12.12
CA LYS A 425 1.79 -14.64 -12.83
C LYS A 425 1.50 -14.52 -14.32
N THR A 426 0.98 -15.56 -14.98
CA THR A 426 0.60 -15.50 -16.40
C THR A 426 -0.64 -14.63 -16.59
N ILE A 427 -1.68 -14.81 -15.77
CA ILE A 427 -2.89 -13.99 -15.80
C ILE A 427 -2.54 -12.53 -15.49
N GLY A 428 -1.76 -12.30 -14.43
CA GLY A 428 -1.25 -10.98 -14.04
C GLY A 428 -0.52 -10.29 -15.19
N LYS A 429 0.46 -10.96 -15.82
CA LYS A 429 1.19 -10.39 -16.97
C LYS A 429 0.29 -9.95 -18.12
N TRP A 430 -0.81 -10.67 -18.38
CA TRP A 430 -1.76 -10.29 -19.42
C TRP A 430 -2.55 -9.04 -19.01
N VAL A 431 -3.16 -9.04 -17.81
CA VAL A 431 -3.96 -7.92 -17.29
C VAL A 431 -3.11 -6.65 -17.12
N GLU A 432 -1.87 -6.80 -16.65
CA GLU A 432 -0.92 -5.71 -16.44
C GLU A 432 -0.36 -5.15 -17.76
N SER A 433 -0.57 -5.85 -18.88
CA SER A 433 -0.02 -5.44 -20.17
C SER A 433 -0.70 -4.19 -20.71
N THR A 434 0.08 -3.39 -21.44
CA THR A 434 -0.44 -2.22 -22.17
C THR A 434 -1.50 -2.63 -23.20
N CYS A 435 -1.34 -3.81 -23.81
CA CYS A 435 -2.32 -4.37 -24.75
C CYS A 435 -3.70 -4.58 -24.10
N ALA A 436 -3.74 -5.09 -22.87
CA ALA A 436 -5.00 -5.28 -22.15
C ALA A 436 -5.71 -3.95 -21.87
N SER A 437 -4.99 -2.88 -21.55
CA SER A 437 -5.60 -1.54 -21.40
C SER A 437 -6.22 -1.00 -22.70
N TYR A 438 -5.59 -1.25 -23.86
CA TYR A 438 -6.16 -0.91 -25.16
C TYR A 438 -7.41 -1.73 -25.46
N ALA A 439 -7.33 -3.04 -25.22
CA ALA A 439 -8.46 -3.93 -25.40
C ALA A 439 -9.64 -3.51 -24.51
N ALA A 440 -9.36 -3.08 -23.27
CA ALA A 440 -10.41 -2.64 -22.35
C ALA A 440 -11.17 -1.40 -22.87
N VAL A 441 -10.45 -0.37 -23.29
CA VAL A 441 -11.04 0.84 -23.88
C VAL A 441 -11.78 0.51 -25.18
N GLY A 442 -11.20 -0.35 -26.03
CA GLY A 442 -11.84 -0.80 -27.26
C GLY A 442 -13.14 -1.57 -27.02
N THR A 443 -13.16 -2.45 -26.01
CA THR A 443 -14.36 -3.19 -25.59
C THR A 443 -15.45 -2.24 -25.10
N VAL A 444 -15.12 -1.28 -24.23
CA VAL A 444 -16.11 -0.28 -23.77
C VAL A 444 -16.65 0.56 -24.92
N ALA A 445 -15.79 1.00 -25.84
CA ALA A 445 -16.23 1.74 -27.02
C ALA A 445 -17.18 0.89 -27.89
N ALA A 446 -16.89 -0.39 -28.09
CA ALA A 446 -17.74 -1.31 -28.82
C ALA A 446 -19.09 -1.52 -28.11
N LEU A 447 -19.10 -1.72 -26.79
CA LEU A 447 -20.32 -1.85 -25.99
C LEU A 447 -21.19 -0.59 -26.10
N ILE A 448 -20.60 0.60 -26.00
CA ILE A 448 -21.32 1.88 -26.15
C ILE A 448 -21.94 2.01 -27.55
N VAL A 449 -21.22 1.62 -28.61
CA VAL A 449 -21.73 1.65 -29.99
C VAL A 449 -22.92 0.70 -30.13
N VAL A 450 -22.82 -0.53 -29.61
CA VAL A 450 -23.91 -1.52 -29.67
C VAL A 450 -25.12 -1.05 -28.85
N ALA A 451 -24.92 -0.58 -27.62
CA ALA A 451 -26.00 -0.05 -26.78
C ALA A 451 -26.67 1.18 -27.41
N SER A 452 -25.90 2.05 -28.06
CA SER A 452 -26.43 3.20 -28.80
C SER A 452 -27.26 2.76 -30.01
N ALA A 453 -26.82 1.72 -30.73
CA ALA A 453 -27.61 1.13 -31.82
C ALA A 453 -28.92 0.49 -31.31
N MET A 454 -28.89 -0.07 -30.10
CA MET A 454 -30.06 -0.56 -29.38
C MET A 454 -30.88 0.54 -28.69
N ARG A 455 -30.52 1.83 -28.88
CA ARG A 455 -31.20 2.99 -28.29
C ARG A 455 -31.28 2.95 -26.76
N TRP A 456 -30.28 2.36 -26.10
CA TRP A 456 -30.21 2.28 -24.64
C TRP A 456 -31.43 1.63 -23.97
N THR A 457 -32.05 0.65 -24.65
CA THR A 457 -33.05 -0.23 -24.01
C THR A 457 -32.46 -0.94 -22.79
N GLU A 458 -33.31 -1.46 -21.92
CA GLU A 458 -32.92 -2.29 -20.76
C GLU A 458 -31.91 -3.37 -21.15
N THR A 459 -32.20 -4.14 -22.21
CA THR A 459 -31.27 -5.14 -22.76
C THR A 459 -29.94 -4.54 -23.23
N GLY A 460 -29.94 -3.35 -23.82
CA GLY A 460 -28.72 -2.64 -24.24
C GLY A 460 -27.87 -2.16 -23.06
N GLN A 461 -28.51 -1.75 -21.96
CA GLN A 461 -27.86 -1.38 -20.70
C GLN A 461 -27.28 -2.61 -19.99
N LEU A 462 -28.08 -3.67 -19.85
CA LEU A 462 -27.63 -4.94 -19.26
C LEU A 462 -26.48 -5.57 -20.07
N LEU A 463 -26.49 -5.45 -21.41
CA LEU A 463 -25.37 -5.89 -22.25
C LEU A 463 -24.06 -5.15 -21.94
N CYS A 464 -24.13 -3.88 -21.55
CA CYS A 464 -22.94 -3.14 -21.11
C CYS A 464 -22.53 -3.55 -19.69
N ASN A 465 -23.50 -3.78 -18.82
CA ASN A 465 -23.30 -4.01 -17.40
C ASN A 465 -22.81 -5.43 -17.07
N THR A 466 -23.53 -6.46 -17.54
CA THR A 466 -23.24 -7.86 -17.17
C THR A 466 -21.82 -8.32 -17.55
N PRO A 467 -21.34 -8.14 -18.78
CA PRO A 467 -19.99 -8.57 -19.14
C PRO A 467 -18.90 -7.80 -18.41
N THR A 468 -19.13 -6.50 -18.13
CA THR A 468 -18.14 -5.67 -17.44
C THR A 468 -18.05 -6.03 -15.96
N MET A 469 -19.18 -6.25 -15.29
CA MET A 469 -19.22 -6.73 -13.90
C MET A 469 -18.57 -8.10 -13.71
N ILE A 470 -18.81 -9.04 -14.64
CA ILE A 470 -18.17 -10.37 -14.58
C ILE A 470 -16.64 -10.25 -14.67
N VAL A 471 -16.14 -9.42 -15.59
CA VAL A 471 -14.70 -9.23 -15.71
C VAL A 471 -14.16 -8.47 -14.51
N GLU A 472 -14.86 -7.45 -14.02
CA GLU A 472 -14.46 -6.70 -12.82
C GLU A 472 -14.35 -7.59 -11.58
N GLY A 473 -15.35 -8.43 -11.31
CA GLY A 473 -15.32 -9.40 -10.21
C GLY A 473 -14.11 -10.34 -10.30
N PHE A 474 -13.87 -10.91 -11.49
CA PHE A 474 -12.68 -11.72 -11.72
C PHE A 474 -11.36 -10.96 -11.51
N LEU A 475 -11.26 -9.72 -12.00
CA LEU A 475 -10.09 -8.87 -11.82
C LEU A 475 -9.87 -8.53 -10.34
N LEU A 476 -10.93 -8.37 -9.56
CA LEU A 476 -10.88 -8.07 -8.14
C LEU A 476 -10.40 -9.28 -7.32
N ILE A 477 -10.87 -10.50 -7.62
CA ILE A 477 -10.32 -11.74 -7.06
C ILE A 477 -8.83 -11.86 -7.38
N THR A 478 -8.45 -11.60 -8.64
CA THR A 478 -7.05 -11.61 -9.08
C THR A 478 -6.24 -10.51 -8.40
N LEU A 479 -6.83 -9.35 -8.11
CA LEU A 479 -6.21 -8.26 -7.36
C LEU A 479 -5.97 -8.63 -5.91
N LEU A 480 -6.90 -9.34 -5.26
CA LEU A 480 -6.74 -9.86 -3.91
C LEU A 480 -5.61 -10.90 -3.85
N GLN A 481 -5.57 -11.83 -4.80
CA GLN A 481 -4.49 -12.81 -4.91
C GLN A 481 -3.13 -12.13 -5.09
N ALA A 482 -3.03 -11.22 -6.08
CA ALA A 482 -1.80 -10.51 -6.38
C ALA A 482 -1.33 -9.69 -5.17
N HIS A 483 -2.25 -9.07 -4.43
CA HIS A 483 -1.94 -8.33 -3.22
C HIS A 483 -1.37 -9.24 -2.13
N ASN A 484 -2.00 -10.38 -1.84
CA ASN A 484 -1.50 -11.33 -0.84
C ASN A 484 -0.09 -11.83 -1.17
N MET A 485 0.18 -12.11 -2.45
CA MET A 485 1.51 -12.53 -2.91
C MET A 485 2.54 -11.40 -2.82
N ALA A 486 2.17 -10.20 -3.25
CA ALA A 486 3.05 -9.03 -3.21
C ALA A 486 3.39 -8.63 -1.77
N ASP A 487 2.41 -8.68 -0.86
CA ASP A 487 2.62 -8.39 0.56
C ASP A 487 3.56 -9.40 1.21
N HIS A 488 3.33 -10.70 0.99
CA HIS A 488 4.21 -11.73 1.53
C HIS A 488 5.66 -11.55 1.07
N LYS A 489 5.87 -11.30 -0.24
CA LYS A 489 7.21 -11.00 -0.78
C LYS A 489 7.81 -9.74 -0.16
N ARG A 490 6.99 -8.69 0.02
CA ARG A 490 7.43 -7.41 0.57
C ARG A 490 7.82 -7.53 2.05
N ARG A 491 7.08 -8.29 2.85
CA ARG A 491 7.43 -8.57 4.26
C ARG A 491 8.78 -9.26 4.37
N MET A 492 8.99 -10.36 3.64
CA MET A 492 10.29 -11.05 3.61
C MET A 492 11.42 -10.11 3.17
N THR A 493 11.17 -9.25 2.17
CA THR A 493 12.17 -8.26 1.72
C THR A 493 12.55 -7.28 2.84
N TYR A 494 11.56 -6.79 3.60
CA TYR A 494 11.82 -5.90 4.73
C TYR A 494 12.45 -6.59 5.93
N GLU A 495 12.06 -7.83 6.22
CA GLU A 495 12.70 -8.67 7.23
C GLU A 495 14.17 -8.92 6.86
N ASP A 496 14.48 -9.22 5.59
CA ASP A 496 15.84 -9.36 5.09
C ASP A 496 16.64 -8.04 5.23
N ILE A 497 16.03 -6.87 4.98
CA ILE A 497 16.67 -5.56 5.22
C ILE A 497 16.93 -5.36 6.72
N LEU A 498 15.91 -5.59 7.56
CA LEU A 498 15.99 -5.43 9.00
C LEU A 498 17.07 -6.34 9.59
N ASN A 499 17.12 -7.60 9.20
CA ASN A 499 18.14 -8.55 9.64
C ASN A 499 19.55 -8.05 9.29
N ARG A 500 19.75 -7.56 8.06
CA ARG A 500 21.03 -6.94 7.66
C ARG A 500 21.40 -5.73 8.52
N ARG A 501 20.43 -4.89 8.89
CA ARG A 501 20.69 -3.77 9.80
C ARG A 501 20.99 -4.22 11.22
N LEU A 502 20.31 -5.24 11.72
CA LEU A 502 20.56 -5.79 13.06
C LEU A 502 21.96 -6.40 13.15
N VAL A 503 22.39 -7.13 12.11
CA VAL A 503 23.76 -7.65 12.03
C VAL A 503 24.76 -6.50 11.98
N LEU A 504 24.50 -5.44 11.21
CA LEU A 504 25.39 -4.29 11.13
C LEU A 504 25.48 -3.53 12.48
N ASP A 505 24.35 -3.27 13.17
CA ASP A 505 24.31 -2.66 14.51
C ASP A 505 25.07 -3.52 15.54
N LYS A 506 24.94 -4.85 15.44
CA LYS A 506 25.66 -5.81 16.29
C LYS A 506 27.18 -5.61 16.25
N HIS A 507 27.71 -5.29 15.08
CA HIS A 507 29.14 -5.09 14.85
C HIS A 507 29.61 -3.67 15.15
N LEU A 508 28.73 -2.66 15.01
CA LEU A 508 29.08 -1.24 15.15
C LEU A 508 28.85 -0.64 16.53
N ALA A 509 28.28 -1.36 17.50
CA ALA A 509 27.98 -0.84 18.84
C ALA A 509 29.23 -0.63 19.75
N VAL A 510 30.28 0.02 19.22
CA VAL A 510 31.49 0.42 19.94
C VAL A 510 31.18 1.65 20.80
N GLY A 511 30.60 1.43 21.98
CA GLY A 511 30.31 2.55 22.91
C GLY A 511 29.45 2.21 24.12
N ARG A 512 28.74 1.06 24.13
CA ARG A 512 28.03 0.61 25.34
C ARG A 512 29.00 -0.07 26.30
N LYS A 513 29.74 0.73 27.09
CA LYS A 513 30.20 0.23 28.40
C LYS A 513 28.95 -0.16 29.19
N SER A 514 28.88 -1.44 29.54
CA SER A 514 27.92 -2.04 30.44
C SER A 514 27.80 -1.22 31.73
N SER A 515 26.67 -0.53 31.90
CA SER A 515 26.18 -0.12 33.21
C SER A 515 25.16 -1.13 33.77
N VAL A 516 25.09 -2.33 33.18
CA VAL A 516 24.37 -3.45 33.79
C VAL A 516 25.41 -4.16 34.62
N SER A 517 25.37 -3.90 35.91
CA SER A 517 26.08 -4.66 36.94
C SER A 517 25.85 -6.15 36.71
N ASP A 518 26.96 -6.89 36.66
CA ASP A 518 27.00 -8.35 36.81
C ASP A 518 26.24 -8.73 38.08
N ASP A 519 25.01 -9.23 37.93
CA ASP A 519 24.45 -10.19 38.88
C ASP A 519 23.35 -11.02 38.21
N SER A 520 23.76 -12.05 37.47
CA SER A 520 23.05 -13.33 37.44
C SER A 520 23.84 -14.31 36.56
N THR A 521 24.63 -15.15 37.23
CA THR A 521 25.05 -16.45 36.73
C THR A 521 23.84 -17.24 36.25
N LEU A 522 23.69 -17.48 34.94
CA LEU A 522 22.91 -18.60 34.42
C LEU A 522 23.35 -18.91 32.97
N GLY A 523 24.04 -20.05 32.84
CA GLY A 523 23.82 -21.02 31.77
C GLY A 523 24.14 -20.59 30.33
N GLU A 524 25.33 -20.96 29.89
CA GLU A 524 25.62 -21.33 28.51
C GLU A 524 24.58 -22.35 28.00
N LYS A 525 23.69 -21.90 27.09
CA LYS A 525 23.03 -22.65 26.01
C LYS A 525 21.87 -21.83 25.43
N ASP A 526 22.00 -21.45 24.16
CA ASP A 526 20.99 -21.71 23.11
C ASP A 526 21.37 -20.94 21.84
N GLU A 527 21.75 -21.70 20.82
CA GLU A 527 21.64 -21.28 19.41
C GLU A 527 20.17 -20.91 19.16
N PHE A 528 19.88 -19.62 19.02
CA PHE A 528 18.55 -19.16 18.63
C PHE A 528 18.36 -19.43 17.14
N VAL A 529 17.87 -20.63 16.84
CA VAL A 529 17.34 -21.00 15.52
C VAL A 529 16.13 -20.13 15.23
N ILE A 530 16.16 -19.43 14.10
CA ILE A 530 15.01 -18.74 13.54
C ILE A 530 13.97 -19.82 13.22
N HIS A 531 12.93 -19.94 14.05
CA HIS A 531 11.77 -20.76 13.71
C HIS A 531 10.99 -20.03 12.61
N THR A 532 11.28 -20.37 11.36
CA THR A 532 10.34 -20.16 10.26
C THR A 532 9.13 -21.04 10.52
N ASP A 533 8.02 -20.44 10.93
CA ASP A 533 6.72 -21.10 10.88
C ASP A 533 6.43 -21.48 9.42
N HIS A 534 6.59 -22.77 9.13
CA HIS A 534 6.11 -23.38 7.90
C HIS A 534 4.59 -23.28 7.88
N ILE A 535 4.08 -22.18 7.33
CA ILE A 535 2.69 -22.13 6.84
C ILE A 535 2.68 -23.03 5.60
N ASN A 536 2.18 -24.25 5.79
CA ASN A 536 1.94 -25.21 4.70
C ASN A 536 1.19 -24.50 3.54
N MET A 537 1.74 -24.71 2.34
CA MET A 537 1.18 -24.30 1.05
C MET A 537 -0.22 -24.87 0.83
#